data_AF-A0A2G1YVQ7-F1
#
_entry.id   AF-A0A2G1YVQ7-F1
#
_cell.length_a   1.000
_cell.length_b   1.000
_cell.length_c   1.000
_cell.angle_alpha   90.00
_cell.angle_beta   90.00
_cell.angle_gamma   90.00
#
_symmetry.space_group_name_H-M   'P 1'
#
loop_
_entity.id
_entity.type
_entity.pdbx_description
1 polymer ?
#
loop_
_entity_poly.entity_id
_entity_poly.type
_entity_poly.pdbx_seq_one_letter_code
_entity_poly.pdbx_strand_id
1 'polypeptide(L)'
;MNTASKILLETVIRSASETKEETTSIVDLIFDWRDADSNARPNGVEFSSYKSGDTSASIKNGKFEYIEELGHIAGINQNIFHKIKPDVTVLILKRGVDPRFASTNLMNIILSYNNIIARQFEESRETNSDRASIALLKQSGISKHMFSSSTRSSYSISAAAMSKSGACRARDILVTITKSSYSIHTW
;
A
#
# COMPACT_ATOMS: atom_id res chain seq x y z
N MET A 1 2.12 1.15 2.50
CA MET A 1 1.48 2.01 3.53
C MET A 1 2.49 2.83 4.32
N ASN A 2 3.34 2.20 5.14
CA ASN A 2 4.15 2.88 6.16
C ASN A 2 5.08 4.01 5.69
N THR A 3 5.60 3.97 4.46
CA THR A 3 6.45 5.06 3.93
C THR A 3 6.02 5.58 2.57
N ALA A 4 4.85 5.14 2.07
CA ALA A 4 4.36 5.54 0.76
C ALA A 4 4.28 7.06 0.62
N SER A 5 4.62 7.57 -0.57
CA SER A 5 4.52 8.99 -0.89
C SER A 5 3.06 9.46 -0.88
N LYS A 6 2.84 10.76 -0.64
CA LYS A 6 1.48 11.33 -0.61
C LYS A 6 0.75 11.08 -1.93
N ILE A 7 1.40 11.38 -3.06
CA ILE A 7 0.82 11.19 -4.40
C ILE A 7 0.43 9.72 -4.69
N LEU A 8 1.21 8.75 -4.20
CA LEU A 8 0.89 7.33 -4.37
C LEU A 8 -0.34 6.95 -3.53
N LEU A 9 -0.39 7.39 -2.27
CA LEU A 9 -1.55 7.15 -1.40
C LEU A 9 -2.81 7.82 -1.97
N GLU A 10 -2.72 9.07 -2.40
CA GLU A 10 -3.83 9.77 -3.06
C GLU A 10 -4.33 9.01 -4.29
N THR A 11 -3.42 8.50 -5.13
CA THR A 11 -3.79 7.76 -6.34
C THR A 11 -4.51 6.44 -6.00
N VAL A 12 -4.02 5.67 -5.04
CA VAL A 12 -4.65 4.40 -4.63
C VAL A 12 -5.98 4.65 -3.94
N ILE A 13 -6.03 5.58 -2.97
CA ILE A 13 -7.26 5.87 -2.23
C ILE A 13 -8.33 6.49 -3.14
N ARG A 14 -7.94 7.35 -4.09
CA ARG A 14 -8.87 7.93 -5.07
C ARG A 14 -9.58 6.88 -5.91
N SER A 15 -8.90 5.76 -6.23
CA SER A 15 -9.51 4.67 -7.00
C SER A 15 -10.67 3.98 -6.27
N ALA A 16 -10.72 4.11 -4.95
CA ALA A 16 -11.75 3.50 -4.10
C ALA A 16 -12.76 4.51 -3.53
N SER A 17 -12.43 5.79 -3.50
CA SER A 17 -13.21 6.89 -2.90
C SER A 17 -14.11 7.59 -3.92
N GLU A 18 -15.23 8.14 -3.47
CA GLU A 18 -16.20 8.82 -4.33
C GLU A 18 -15.73 10.24 -4.67
N THR A 19 -15.18 10.94 -3.68
CA THR A 19 -14.80 12.36 -3.81
C THR A 19 -13.30 12.59 -3.59
N LYS A 20 -12.82 13.73 -4.06
CA LYS A 20 -11.43 14.15 -3.85
C LYS A 20 -11.20 14.56 -2.40
N GLU A 21 -12.23 15.12 -1.77
CA GLU A 21 -12.26 15.56 -0.39
C GLU A 21 -12.13 14.34 0.54
N GLU A 22 -12.94 13.30 0.33
CA GLU A 22 -12.82 12.01 1.04
C GLU A 22 -11.41 11.41 0.89
N THR A 23 -10.89 11.41 -0.35
CA THR A 23 -9.52 10.93 -0.61
C THR A 23 -8.50 11.69 0.21
N THR A 24 -8.58 13.02 0.22
CA THR A 24 -7.62 13.88 0.91
C THR A 24 -7.68 13.67 2.42
N SER A 25 -8.90 13.58 2.98
CA SER A 25 -9.11 13.31 4.39
C SER A 25 -8.54 11.95 4.81
N ILE A 26 -8.85 10.87 4.07
CA ILE A 26 -8.31 9.54 4.36
C ILE A 26 -6.78 9.54 4.31
N VAL A 27 -6.19 10.20 3.30
CA VAL A 27 -4.73 10.27 3.17
C VAL A 27 -4.10 11.03 4.33
N ASP A 28 -4.64 12.17 4.72
CA ASP A 28 -4.12 12.93 5.86
C ASP A 28 -4.21 12.10 7.16
N LEU A 29 -5.29 11.34 7.37
CA LEU A 29 -5.43 10.43 8.52
C LEU A 29 -4.45 9.24 8.49
N ILE A 30 -4.17 8.65 7.33
CA ILE A 30 -3.13 7.61 7.19
C ILE A 30 -1.76 8.18 7.58
N PHE A 31 -1.53 9.44 7.26
CA PHE A 31 -0.31 10.14 7.57
C PHE A 31 -0.21 10.45 9.07
N ASP A 32 -1.30 10.87 9.72
CA ASP A 32 -1.37 11.10 11.19
C ASP A 32 -1.28 9.77 11.97
N TRP A 33 -1.76 8.67 11.40
CA TRP A 33 -1.62 7.36 12.04
C TRP A 33 -0.15 6.91 12.15
N ARG A 34 0.64 7.20 11.11
CA ARG A 34 2.00 6.65 10.94
C ARG A 34 3.11 7.51 11.51
N ASP A 35 2.86 8.81 11.74
CA ASP A 35 3.87 9.68 12.34
C ASP A 35 3.82 9.61 13.87
N ALA A 36 4.96 9.94 14.48
CA ALA A 36 5.15 9.84 15.92
C ALA A 36 4.76 11.13 16.64
N ASP A 37 4.50 12.21 15.89
CA ASP A 37 4.08 13.48 16.45
C ASP A 37 2.55 13.53 16.61
N SER A 38 2.06 14.51 17.36
CA SER A 38 0.63 14.64 17.68
C SER A 38 -0.02 15.82 16.94
N ASN A 39 0.63 16.34 15.90
CA ASN A 39 0.10 17.48 15.16
C ASN A 39 -0.87 16.98 14.09
N ALA A 40 -2.14 17.39 14.19
CA ALA A 40 -3.10 17.07 13.14
C ALA A 40 -2.74 17.78 11.83
N ARG A 41 -2.86 17.05 10.73
CA ARG A 41 -2.89 17.64 9.38
C ARG A 41 -4.21 18.40 9.14
N PRO A 42 -4.33 19.20 8.07
CA PRO A 42 -5.52 20.04 7.84
C PRO A 42 -6.87 19.30 7.87
N ASN A 43 -6.90 18.04 7.41
CA ASN A 43 -8.08 17.15 7.51
C ASN A 43 -7.85 15.96 8.46
N GLY A 44 -6.77 16.03 9.23
CA GLY A 44 -6.43 15.07 10.26
C GLY A 44 -7.25 15.27 11.52
N VAL A 45 -7.13 14.35 12.46
CA VAL A 45 -7.70 14.51 13.80
C VAL A 45 -6.60 14.35 14.84
N GLU A 46 -6.53 15.29 15.79
CA GLU A 46 -5.62 15.17 16.93
C GLU A 46 -5.98 13.95 17.78
N PHE A 47 -4.99 13.40 18.47
CA PHE A 47 -5.11 12.28 19.42
C PHE A 47 -6.29 12.44 20.41
N SER A 48 -6.63 13.66 20.79
CA SER A 48 -7.71 14.00 21.72
C SER A 48 -9.12 13.71 21.15
N SER A 49 -9.32 13.84 19.84
CA SER A 49 -10.64 13.74 19.19
C SER A 49 -11.16 12.31 19.08
N TYR A 50 -10.27 11.31 19.07
CA TYR A 50 -10.68 9.90 19.06
C TYR A 50 -11.22 9.39 20.40
N LYS A 51 -10.86 10.03 21.52
CA LYS A 51 -11.34 9.64 22.86
C LYS A 51 -12.81 9.97 23.12
N SER A 52 -13.42 10.81 22.29
CA SER A 52 -14.78 11.33 22.48
C SER A 52 -15.89 10.52 21.78
N GLY A 53 -15.55 9.50 20.99
CA GLY A 53 -16.51 8.57 20.40
C GLY A 53 -16.45 7.20 21.08
N ASP A 54 -17.58 6.50 21.14
CA ASP A 54 -17.77 5.20 21.82
C ASP A 54 -17.04 4.01 21.15
N THR A 55 -15.86 4.25 20.58
CA THR A 55 -14.94 3.24 20.06
C THR A 55 -13.53 3.61 20.46
N SER A 56 -12.86 2.70 21.17
CA SER A 56 -11.49 2.81 21.66
C SER A 56 -10.44 2.85 20.55
N ALA A 57 -10.50 3.83 19.65
CA ALA A 57 -9.53 4.03 18.59
C ALA A 57 -8.40 4.93 19.12
N SER A 58 -7.41 4.36 19.81
CA SER A 58 -6.15 5.08 20.02
C SER A 58 -5.41 5.18 18.68
N ILE A 59 -5.11 6.41 18.22
CA ILE A 59 -4.11 6.57 17.15
C ILE A 59 -2.81 5.91 17.65
N LYS A 60 -2.25 5.01 16.84
CA LYS A 60 -1.04 4.25 17.21
C LYS A 60 0.21 5.13 17.29
N ASN A 61 0.21 6.29 16.61
CA ASN A 61 1.36 7.16 16.41
C ASN A 61 2.60 6.37 15.96
N GLY A 62 2.40 5.50 14.97
CA GLY A 62 3.36 4.47 14.65
C GLY A 62 2.99 3.67 13.42
N LYS A 63 3.93 2.82 13.00
CA LYS A 63 3.76 2.01 11.79
C LYS A 63 2.55 1.09 11.93
N PHE A 64 1.82 0.93 10.83
CA PHE A 64 0.94 -0.20 10.63
C PHE A 64 1.76 -1.50 10.75
N GLU A 65 1.33 -2.40 11.61
CA GLU A 65 1.84 -3.76 11.78
C GLU A 65 0.99 -4.75 10.99
N TYR A 66 -0.32 -4.53 10.95
CA TYR A 66 -1.29 -5.34 10.23
C TYR A 66 -2.04 -4.50 9.21
N ILE A 67 -2.43 -5.10 8.08
CA ILE A 67 -3.18 -4.35 7.06
C ILE A 67 -4.59 -4.01 7.54
N GLU A 68 -5.15 -4.84 8.41
CA GLU A 68 -6.45 -4.69 9.05
C GLU A 68 -6.56 -3.40 9.88
N GLU A 69 -5.45 -2.85 10.35
CA GLU A 69 -5.44 -1.57 11.07
C GLU A 69 -5.92 -0.38 10.21
N LEU A 70 -5.92 -0.52 8.87
CA LEU A 70 -6.57 0.48 8.00
C LEU A 70 -8.06 0.64 8.30
N GLY A 71 -8.73 -0.38 8.83
CA GLY A 71 -10.13 -0.29 9.24
C GLY A 71 -10.39 0.67 10.41
N HIS A 72 -9.33 1.12 11.11
CA HIS A 72 -9.45 2.13 12.17
C HIS A 72 -9.34 3.57 11.65
N ILE A 73 -8.97 3.76 10.38
CA ILE A 73 -8.88 5.09 9.77
C ILE A 73 -10.29 5.54 9.40
N ALA A 74 -10.73 6.68 9.94
CA ALA A 74 -12.02 7.25 9.59
C ALA A 74 -12.12 7.49 8.08
N GLY A 75 -13.25 7.12 7.47
CA GLY A 75 -13.45 7.13 6.03
C GLY A 75 -13.08 5.82 5.32
N ILE A 76 -12.25 4.95 5.91
CA ILE A 76 -12.00 3.61 5.36
C ILE A 76 -13.13 2.66 5.78
N ASN A 77 -14.23 2.69 5.02
CA ASN A 77 -15.30 1.71 5.16
C ASN A 77 -14.92 0.34 4.55
N GLN A 78 -15.76 -0.67 4.77
CA GLN A 78 -15.51 -2.03 4.28
C GLN A 78 -15.34 -2.11 2.75
N ASN A 79 -16.06 -1.27 2.00
CA ASN A 79 -15.96 -1.22 0.53
C ASN A 79 -14.59 -0.67 0.09
N ILE A 80 -14.15 0.45 0.67
CA ILE A 80 -12.83 1.03 0.39
C ILE A 80 -11.73 0.06 0.79
N PHE A 81 -11.81 -0.51 1.99
CA PHE A 81 -10.84 -1.48 2.49
C PHE A 81 -10.68 -2.67 1.53
N HIS A 82 -11.79 -3.30 1.10
CA HIS A 82 -11.73 -4.44 0.18
C HIS A 82 -11.17 -4.07 -1.20
N LYS A 83 -11.47 -2.87 -1.70
CA LYS A 83 -10.93 -2.41 -3.00
C LYS A 83 -9.42 -2.21 -2.97
N ILE A 84 -8.88 -1.63 -1.89
CA ILE A 84 -7.45 -1.30 -1.84
C ILE A 84 -6.58 -2.46 -1.32
N LYS A 85 -7.12 -3.32 -0.44
CA LYS A 85 -6.37 -4.40 0.25
C LYS A 85 -5.47 -5.23 -0.67
N PRO A 86 -5.89 -5.63 -1.90
CA PRO A 86 -5.03 -6.42 -2.79
C PRO A 86 -3.76 -5.72 -3.26
N ASP A 87 -3.74 -4.38 -3.24
CA ASP A 87 -2.69 -3.56 -3.86
C ASP A 87 -1.79 -2.86 -2.84
N VAL A 88 -2.02 -3.09 -1.54
CA VAL A 88 -1.30 -2.43 -0.45
C VAL A 88 -0.63 -3.43 0.49
N THR A 89 0.51 -3.01 1.05
CA THR A 89 1.19 -3.74 2.11
C THR A 89 1.74 -2.77 3.15
N VAL A 90 1.84 -3.25 4.38
CA VAL A 90 2.45 -2.55 5.53
C VAL A 90 3.91 -2.96 5.73
N LEU A 91 4.34 -4.06 5.11
CA LEU A 91 5.63 -4.71 5.37
C LEU A 91 6.82 -3.98 4.77
N ILE A 92 6.63 -3.39 3.59
CA ILE A 92 7.73 -2.80 2.82
C ILE A 92 7.83 -1.30 3.15
N LEU A 93 9.02 -0.88 3.59
CA LEU A 93 9.34 0.51 3.90
C LEU A 93 9.88 1.28 2.68
N LYS A 94 9.24 1.13 1.52
CA LYS A 94 9.56 1.89 0.30
C LYS A 94 8.52 2.99 0.03
N ARG A 95 9.03 4.13 -0.45
CA ARG A 95 8.21 5.31 -0.77
C ARG A 95 7.34 5.15 -2.02
N GLY A 96 7.68 4.22 -2.90
CA GLY A 96 6.99 3.97 -4.16
C GLY A 96 6.89 2.49 -4.46
N VAL A 97 6.20 2.17 -5.55
CA VAL A 97 5.96 0.80 -6.02
C VAL A 97 7.05 0.39 -7.00
N ASP A 98 7.47 -0.87 -6.95
CA ASP A 98 8.28 -1.44 -8.02
C ASP A 98 7.37 -1.94 -9.15
N PRO A 99 7.33 -1.26 -10.32
CA PRO A 99 6.36 -1.58 -11.37
C PRO A 99 6.56 -2.99 -11.97
N ARG A 100 7.73 -3.60 -11.77
CA ARG A 100 8.00 -4.98 -12.23
C ARG A 100 7.21 -6.03 -11.45
N PHE A 101 6.87 -5.74 -10.20
CA PHE A 101 6.19 -6.66 -9.28
C PHE A 101 4.80 -6.18 -8.86
N ALA A 102 4.45 -4.94 -9.18
CA ALA A 102 3.12 -4.40 -8.95
C ALA A 102 2.05 -5.28 -9.61
N SER A 103 0.89 -5.41 -8.96
CA SER A 103 -0.27 -6.05 -9.59
C SER A 103 -0.67 -5.27 -10.86
N THR A 104 -1.29 -5.96 -11.81
CA THR A 104 -1.86 -5.29 -13.00
C THR A 104 -2.91 -4.26 -12.59
N ASN A 105 -3.70 -4.52 -11.53
CA ASN A 105 -4.68 -3.57 -11.02
C ASN A 105 -4.03 -2.27 -10.51
N LEU A 106 -2.99 -2.37 -9.67
CA LEU A 106 -2.26 -1.21 -9.16
C LEU A 106 -1.61 -0.40 -10.29
N MET A 107 -1.03 -1.07 -11.28
CA MET A 107 -0.47 -0.38 -12.44
C MET A 107 -1.55 0.31 -13.27
N ASN A 108 -2.71 -0.31 -13.47
CA ASN A 108 -3.85 0.35 -14.14
C ASN A 108 -4.34 1.58 -13.37
N ILE A 109 -4.37 1.52 -12.03
CA ILE A 109 -4.71 2.68 -11.19
C ILE A 109 -3.70 3.82 -11.42
N ILE A 110 -2.39 3.51 -11.34
CA ILE A 110 -1.30 4.48 -11.53
C ILE A 110 -1.29 5.07 -12.96
N LEU A 111 -1.64 4.27 -13.96
CA LEU A 111 -1.59 4.62 -15.38
C LEU A 111 -2.95 5.09 -15.94
N SER A 112 -3.99 5.17 -15.10
CA SER A 112 -5.38 5.41 -15.51
C SER A 112 -5.60 6.68 -16.35
N TYR A 113 -4.75 7.68 -16.18
CA TYR A 113 -4.80 8.92 -16.96
C TYR A 113 -4.33 8.77 -18.41
N ASN A 114 -3.66 7.66 -18.77
CA ASN A 114 -3.15 7.38 -20.10
C ASN A 114 -3.24 5.88 -20.44
N ASN A 115 -4.36 5.50 -21.06
CA ASN A 115 -4.65 4.12 -21.46
C ASN A 115 -3.65 3.55 -22.49
N ILE A 116 -3.04 4.39 -23.33
CA ILE A 116 -2.01 3.96 -24.29
C ILE A 116 -0.77 3.50 -23.52
N ILE A 117 -0.32 4.29 -22.55
CA ILE A 117 0.82 3.92 -21.70
C ILE A 117 0.49 2.69 -20.86
N ALA A 118 -0.72 2.59 -20.32
CA ALA A 118 -1.16 1.41 -19.57
C ALA A 118 -1.04 0.12 -20.40
N ARG A 119 -1.55 0.15 -21.64
CA ARG A 119 -1.49 -0.98 -22.55
C ARG A 119 -0.06 -1.34 -22.95
N GLN A 120 0.73 -0.35 -23.39
CA GLN A 120 2.14 -0.57 -23.77
C GLN A 120 2.98 -1.09 -22.61
N PHE A 121 2.68 -0.64 -21.39
CA PHE A 121 3.32 -1.12 -20.19
C PHE A 121 3.02 -2.60 -19.96
N GLU A 122 1.76 -3.03 -20.07
CA GLU A 122 1.39 -4.44 -19.91
C GLU A 122 2.01 -5.32 -21.00
N GLU A 123 1.97 -4.90 -22.27
CA GLU A 123 2.64 -5.61 -23.38
C GLU A 123 4.16 -5.78 -23.13
N SER A 124 4.81 -4.76 -22.55
CA SER A 124 6.23 -4.84 -22.20
C SER A 124 6.52 -5.75 -21.00
N ARG A 125 5.55 -5.94 -20.09
CA ARG A 125 5.66 -6.91 -18.98
C ARG A 125 5.49 -8.34 -19.47
N GLU A 126 4.54 -8.59 -20.37
CA GLU A 126 4.30 -9.92 -20.95
C GLU A 126 5.51 -10.44 -21.73
N THR A 127 6.22 -9.54 -22.42
CA THR A 127 7.47 -9.86 -23.12
C THR A 127 8.70 -9.91 -22.20
N ASN A 128 8.50 -9.82 -20.87
CA ASN A 128 9.52 -9.83 -19.82
C ASN A 128 10.64 -8.79 -20.04
N SER A 129 10.28 -7.65 -20.66
CA SER A 129 11.22 -6.58 -21.00
C SER A 129 11.19 -5.47 -19.94
N ASP A 130 11.75 -5.77 -18.76
CA ASP A 130 11.86 -4.83 -17.64
C ASP A 130 12.49 -3.49 -18.03
N ARG A 131 13.47 -3.51 -18.95
CA ARG A 131 14.13 -2.29 -19.40
C ARG A 131 13.19 -1.40 -20.20
N ALA A 132 12.37 -1.99 -21.08
CA ALA A 132 11.41 -1.26 -21.88
C ALA A 132 10.27 -0.71 -21.02
N SER A 133 9.72 -1.52 -20.11
CA SER A 133 8.63 -1.11 -19.21
C SER A 133 9.05 0.07 -18.32
N ILE A 134 10.26 0.02 -17.76
CA ILE A 134 10.82 1.13 -16.95
C ILE A 134 11.12 2.36 -17.81
N ALA A 135 11.60 2.19 -19.04
CA ALA A 135 11.86 3.32 -19.94
C ALA A 135 10.57 4.06 -20.31
N LEU A 136 9.49 3.31 -20.59
CA LEU A 136 8.18 3.85 -20.88
C LEU A 136 7.64 4.71 -19.73
N LEU A 137 7.71 4.20 -18.49
CA LEU A 137 7.26 4.94 -17.30
C LEU A 137 8.05 6.23 -17.04
N LYS A 138 9.32 6.29 -17.44
CA LYS A 138 10.13 7.52 -17.35
C LYS A 138 9.72 8.56 -18.37
N GLN A 139 9.24 8.13 -19.53
CA GLN A 139 8.85 8.99 -20.64
C GLN A 139 7.37 9.43 -20.56
N SER A 140 6.54 8.73 -19.78
CA SER A 140 5.11 9.01 -19.66
C SER A 140 4.74 10.24 -18.83
N GLY A 141 5.72 10.91 -18.22
CA GLY A 141 5.52 12.09 -17.38
C GLY A 141 4.98 11.79 -15.97
N ILE A 142 4.86 10.52 -15.58
CA ILE A 142 4.44 10.14 -14.23
C ILE A 142 5.46 10.61 -13.21
N SER A 143 4.96 11.13 -12.09
CA SER A 143 5.81 11.48 -10.97
C SER A 143 6.69 10.32 -10.55
N LYS A 144 8.02 10.54 -10.53
CA LYS A 144 8.99 9.57 -10.02
C LYS A 144 8.72 9.14 -8.58
N HIS A 145 7.95 9.92 -7.82
CA HIS A 145 7.57 9.62 -6.44
C HIS A 145 6.52 8.49 -6.33
N MET A 146 5.93 8.07 -7.45
CA MET A 146 5.06 6.89 -7.53
C MET A 146 5.86 5.58 -7.49
N PHE A 147 7.12 5.61 -7.95
CA PHE A 147 7.91 4.42 -8.19
C PHE A 147 9.14 4.34 -7.28
N SER A 148 9.52 3.12 -6.92
CA SER A 148 10.79 2.82 -6.25
C SER A 148 11.32 1.51 -6.78
N SER A 149 12.63 1.44 -7.06
CA SER A 149 13.27 0.16 -7.30
C SER A 149 13.28 -0.68 -6.02
N SER A 150 12.99 -1.97 -6.16
CA SER A 150 13.29 -2.97 -5.15
C SER A 150 14.62 -3.65 -5.46
N THR A 151 15.23 -4.18 -4.40
CA THR A 151 16.41 -5.06 -4.48
C THR A 151 16.06 -6.49 -4.90
N ARG A 152 14.79 -6.78 -5.24
CA ARG A 152 14.26 -8.12 -5.55
C ARG A 152 14.59 -9.17 -4.47
N SER A 153 14.71 -8.74 -3.23
CA SER A 153 15.13 -9.60 -2.13
C SER A 153 14.01 -9.91 -1.16
N SER A 154 12.95 -9.08 -1.11
CA SER A 154 11.87 -9.23 -0.15
C SER A 154 10.67 -9.93 -0.79
N TYR A 155 10.17 -10.97 -0.13
CA TYR A 155 9.07 -11.83 -0.55
C TYR A 155 8.08 -11.96 0.60
N SER A 156 6.78 -12.01 0.29
CA SER A 156 5.78 -12.51 1.23
C SER A 156 5.62 -14.00 0.99
N ILE A 157 5.71 -14.81 2.04
CA ILE A 157 5.40 -16.24 2.00
C ILE A 157 4.16 -16.47 2.84
N SER A 158 3.11 -17.01 2.22
CA SER A 158 1.87 -17.40 2.88
C SER A 158 1.90 -18.91 3.11
N ALA A 159 1.77 -19.34 4.37
CA ALA A 159 1.68 -20.74 4.75
C ALA A 159 0.34 -21.00 5.43
N ALA A 160 -0.41 -22.00 4.96
CA ALA A 160 -1.66 -22.44 5.55
C ALA A 160 -1.56 -23.91 6.00
N ALA A 161 -2.02 -24.19 7.22
CA ALA A 161 -2.09 -25.53 7.78
C ALA A 161 -3.53 -25.87 8.16
N MET A 162 -3.99 -27.05 7.77
CA MET A 162 -5.31 -27.57 8.13
C MET A 162 -5.14 -28.82 8.99
N SER A 163 -5.79 -28.84 10.14
CA SER A 163 -5.84 -30.00 11.03
C SER A 163 -6.78 -31.08 10.47
N LYS A 164 -6.60 -32.33 10.91
CA LYS A 164 -7.52 -33.44 10.57
C LYS A 164 -8.97 -33.18 11.00
N SER A 165 -9.18 -32.33 12.01
CA SER A 165 -10.49 -31.90 12.49
C SER A 165 -11.08 -30.71 11.70
N GLY A 166 -10.42 -30.25 10.64
CA GLY A 166 -10.92 -29.19 9.74
C GLY A 166 -10.56 -27.76 10.14
N ALA A 167 -9.88 -27.54 11.29
CA ALA A 167 -9.41 -26.19 11.64
C ALA A 167 -8.27 -25.78 10.70
N CYS A 168 -8.38 -24.60 10.08
CA CYS A 168 -7.38 -24.02 9.18
C CYS A 168 -6.73 -22.79 9.82
N ARG A 169 -5.40 -22.67 9.71
CA ARG A 169 -4.63 -21.52 10.16
C ARG A 169 -3.66 -21.10 9.06
N ALA A 170 -3.73 -19.83 8.64
CA ALA A 170 -2.78 -19.23 7.72
C ALA A 170 -1.87 -18.22 8.44
N ARG A 171 -0.64 -18.07 7.95
CA ARG A 171 0.28 -17.00 8.33
C ARG A 171 1.04 -16.49 7.11
N ASP A 172 1.20 -15.18 7.07
CA ASP A 172 2.09 -14.51 6.12
C ASP A 172 3.38 -14.13 6.86
N ILE A 173 4.52 -14.33 6.20
CA ILE A 173 5.83 -13.90 6.70
C ILE A 173 6.57 -13.11 5.61
N LEU A 174 7.33 -12.10 6.03
CA LEU A 174 8.24 -11.41 5.10
C LEU A 174 9.60 -12.09 5.16
N VAL A 175 10.07 -12.57 4.02
CA VAL A 175 11.41 -13.14 3.86
C VAL A 175 12.24 -12.18 3.03
N THR A 176 13.37 -11.74 3.57
CA THR A 176 14.37 -10.99 2.80
C THR A 176 15.58 -11.89 2.52
N ILE A 177 15.84 -12.14 1.25
CA ILE A 177 16.89 -13.02 0.73
C ILE A 177 18.03 -12.15 0.18
N THR A 178 19.23 -12.29 0.73
CA THR A 178 20.45 -11.71 0.19
C THR A 178 21.24 -12.76 -0.59
N LYS A 179 22.38 -12.37 -1.18
CA LYS A 179 23.25 -13.32 -1.90
C LYS A 179 23.77 -14.47 -1.02
N SER A 180 23.86 -14.28 0.29
CA SER A 180 24.52 -15.21 1.21
C SER A 180 23.70 -15.57 2.45
N SER A 181 22.49 -15.04 2.61
CA SER A 181 21.65 -15.27 3.79
C SER A 181 20.19 -14.97 3.51
N TYR A 182 19.30 -15.38 4.43
CA TYR A 182 17.92 -14.91 4.47
C TYR A 182 17.58 -14.44 5.90
N SER A 183 16.59 -13.55 6.00
CA SER A 183 16.01 -13.09 7.25
C SER A 183 14.50 -13.26 7.18
N ILE A 184 13.91 -13.76 8.26
CA ILE A 184 12.46 -13.92 8.40
C ILE A 184 11.98 -12.87 9.39
N HIS A 185 11.02 -12.06 8.96
CA HIS A 185 10.32 -11.13 9.83
C HIS A 185 8.90 -11.66 10.05
N THR A 186 8.60 -11.96 11.32
CA THR A 186 7.28 -12.40 11.77
C THR A 186 6.68 -11.34 12.68
N TRP A 187 5.36 -11.25 12.68
CA TRP A 187 4.53 -10.39 13.54
C TRP A 187 3.42 -11.22 14.20
#